data_AF-A0A1I7S6D2-F1
#
_entry.id   AF-A0A1I7S6D2-F1
#
_cell.length_a   1.000
_cell.length_b   1.000
_cell.length_c   1.000
_cell.angle_alpha   90.00
_cell.angle_beta   90.00
_cell.angle_gamma   90.00
#
_symmetry.space_group_name_H-M   'P 1'
#
loop_
_entity.id
_entity.type
_entity.pdbx_description
1 polymer ?
#
loop_
_entity_poly.entity_id
_entity_poly.type
_entity_poly.pdbx_seq_one_letter_code
_entity_poly.pdbx_strand_id
1 'polypeptide(L)'
;MSALLLLVLFHVLTYPWPFLNGRLALYNNTDLHHGTSEPVGCNIDRFDWCATVKPVNKWIFYVAYALCIGIAFPSINLSMNTLYSRIIGPRRQETLQGIQQMFGSAARFTGPLMISNIYHFYGPTVSWQIEFIAFPAKNVKEFFEWQFNKY
;
A
#
# COMPACT_ATOMS: atom_id res chain seq x y z
N MET A 1 5.33 -16.50 -7.51
CA MET A 1 4.76 -15.75 -8.65
C MET A 1 3.29 -15.38 -8.42
N SER A 2 2.44 -16.29 -7.92
CA SER A 2 1.00 -16.04 -7.71
C SER A 2 0.66 -14.89 -6.74
N ALA A 3 1.40 -14.75 -5.63
CA ALA A 3 1.12 -13.71 -4.63
C ALA A 3 1.40 -12.27 -5.14
N LEU A 4 2.38 -12.10 -6.03
CA LEU A 4 2.70 -10.79 -6.61
C LEU A 4 1.61 -10.35 -7.59
N LEU A 5 1.07 -11.30 -8.37
CA LEU A 5 -0.06 -11.02 -9.27
C LEU A 5 -1.31 -10.60 -8.51
N LEU A 6 -1.58 -11.24 -7.36
CA LEU A 6 -2.70 -10.85 -6.49
C LEU A 6 -2.53 -9.44 -5.91
N LEU A 7 -1.31 -9.03 -5.59
CA LEU A 7 -1.03 -7.66 -5.13
C LEU A 7 -1.23 -6.63 -6.24
N VAL A 8 -0.70 -6.89 -7.43
CA VAL A 8 -0.92 -6.00 -8.58
C VAL A 8 -2.41 -5.89 -8.91
N LEU A 9 -3.13 -7.02 -8.89
CA LEU A 9 -4.56 -7.05 -9.12
C LEU A 9 -5.33 -6.25 -8.05
N PHE A 10 -4.93 -6.34 -6.78
CA PHE A 10 -5.51 -5.50 -5.73
C PHE A 10 -5.32 -4.01 -6.01
N HIS A 11 -4.10 -3.57 -6.34
CA HIS A 11 -3.81 -2.15 -6.63
C HIS A 11 -4.57 -1.65 -7.85
N VAL A 12 -4.71 -2.48 -8.90
CA VAL A 12 -5.49 -2.17 -10.10
C VAL A 12 -6.98 -2.04 -9.77
N LEU A 13 -7.52 -2.88 -8.88
CA LEU A 13 -8.93 -2.84 -8.49
C LEU A 13 -9.26 -1.67 -7.54
N THR A 14 -8.33 -1.27 -6.67
CA THR A 14 -8.53 -0.18 -5.71
C THR A 14 -8.18 1.20 -6.27
N TYR A 15 -7.49 1.27 -7.41
CA TYR A 15 -7.16 2.54 -8.02
C TYR A 15 -8.43 3.30 -8.45
N PRO A 16 -8.59 4.59 -8.07
CA PRO A 16 -9.70 5.41 -8.52
C PRO A 16 -9.53 5.77 -9.99
N TRP A 17 -9.96 4.87 -10.87
CA TRP A 17 -9.83 5.07 -12.31
C TRP A 17 -10.64 6.29 -12.80
N PRO A 18 -10.12 7.03 -13.79
CA PRO A 18 -10.79 8.22 -14.33
C PRO A 18 -12.13 7.93 -15.01
N PHE A 19 -12.39 6.68 -15.40
CA PHE A 19 -13.65 6.24 -16.02
C PHE A 19 -14.79 5.99 -15.01
N LEU A 20 -14.51 5.99 -13.69
CA LEU A 20 -15.54 5.79 -12.68
C LEU A 20 -16.41 7.06 -12.53
N ASN A 21 -17.71 6.91 -12.78
CA ASN A 21 -18.68 7.99 -12.65
C ASN A 21 -19.06 8.20 -11.18
N GLY A 22 -18.85 9.42 -10.68
CA GLY A 22 -19.15 9.83 -9.31
C GLY A 22 -18.32 11.05 -8.90
N ARG A 23 -18.81 11.81 -7.92
CA ARG A 23 -18.06 12.86 -7.21
C ARG A 23 -18.11 12.53 -5.73
N LEU A 24 -17.02 12.81 -5.00
CA LEU A 24 -17.04 12.71 -3.54
C LEU A 24 -18.04 13.74 -2.98
N ALA A 25 -18.70 13.38 -1.88
CA ALA A 25 -19.43 14.35 -1.07
C ALA A 25 -18.40 15.33 -0.47
N LEU A 26 -18.62 16.62 -0.68
CA LEU A 26 -17.77 17.69 -0.19
C LEU A 26 -18.52 18.45 0.90
N TYR A 27 -17.80 18.90 1.93
CA TYR A 27 -18.35 19.78 2.96
C TYR A 27 -17.33 20.87 3.32
N ASN A 28 -17.81 22.01 3.81
CA ASN A 28 -16.96 23.11 4.26
C ASN A 28 -16.92 23.22 5.79
N ASN A 29 -15.97 23.98 6.34
CA ASN A 29 -15.92 24.19 7.80
C ASN A 29 -17.19 24.85 8.35
N THR A 30 -17.88 25.66 7.55
CA THR A 30 -19.18 26.25 7.91
C THR A 30 -20.25 25.17 8.12
N ASP A 31 -20.26 24.13 7.29
CA ASP A 31 -21.22 23.02 7.37
C ASP A 31 -20.91 22.10 8.55
N LEU A 32 -19.63 21.97 8.91
CA LEU A 32 -19.18 21.26 10.11
C LEU A 32 -19.66 21.97 11.39
N HIS A 33 -19.63 23.31 11.40
CA HIS A 33 -20.07 24.11 12.56
C HIS A 33 -21.60 24.28 12.65
N HIS A 34 -22.32 24.21 11.53
CA HIS A 34 -23.78 24.32 11.49
C HIS A 34 -24.52 22.97 11.51
N GLY A 35 -23.81 21.87 11.27
CA GLY A 35 -24.41 20.53 11.18
C GLY A 35 -24.76 19.94 12.56
N THR A 36 -25.96 19.37 12.68
CA THR A 36 -26.36 18.54 13.83
C THR A 36 -25.82 17.10 13.74
N SER A 37 -25.18 16.74 12.63
CA SER A 37 -24.59 15.43 12.36
C SER A 37 -23.19 15.59 11.73
N GLU A 38 -22.30 14.64 12.00
CA GLU A 38 -20.94 14.66 11.42
C GLU A 38 -21.02 14.57 9.89
N PRO A 39 -20.55 15.59 9.15
CA PRO A 39 -20.66 15.61 7.70
C PRO A 39 -19.79 14.50 7.09
N VAL A 40 -20.41 13.63 6.30
CA VAL A 40 -19.75 12.55 5.58
C VAL A 40 -19.19 13.07 4.27
N GLY A 41 -17.86 13.14 4.15
CA GLY A 41 -17.23 13.65 2.93
C GLY A 41 -15.80 14.11 3.09
N CYS A 42 -15.32 14.85 2.10
CA CYS A 42 -13.99 15.46 2.07
C CYS A 42 -14.11 16.95 2.39
N ASN A 43 -13.33 17.43 3.36
CA ASN A 43 -13.32 18.85 3.74
C ASN A 43 -12.49 19.65 2.75
N ILE A 44 -13.12 20.57 2.01
CA ILE A 44 -12.47 21.37 0.98
C ILE A 44 -11.43 22.33 1.59
N ASP A 45 -11.71 22.89 2.77
CA ASP A 45 -10.82 23.86 3.44
C ASP A 45 -9.53 23.20 3.99
N ARG A 46 -9.54 21.87 4.16
CA ARG A 46 -8.40 21.13 4.73
C ARG A 46 -7.59 20.36 3.69
N PHE A 47 -8.20 19.97 2.57
CA PHE A 47 -7.59 19.07 1.60
C PHE A 47 -7.85 19.54 0.16
N ASP A 48 -6.80 20.04 -0.50
CA ASP A 48 -6.88 20.57 -1.87
C ASP A 48 -7.21 19.49 -2.92
N TRP A 49 -6.92 18.22 -2.62
CA TRP A 49 -7.13 17.08 -3.52
C TRP A 49 -8.58 16.56 -3.54
N CYS A 50 -9.49 17.09 -2.71
CA CYS A 50 -10.88 16.64 -2.66
C CYS A 50 -11.61 16.77 -4.02
N ALA A 51 -11.24 17.75 -4.84
CA ALA A 51 -11.90 18.04 -6.12
C ALA A 51 -11.48 17.11 -7.27
N THR A 52 -10.30 16.49 -7.17
CA THR A 52 -9.69 15.70 -8.27
C THR A 52 -9.91 14.20 -8.14
N VAL A 53 -10.27 13.71 -6.96
CA VAL A 53 -10.41 12.27 -6.68
C VAL A 53 -11.82 11.78 -7.04
N LYS A 54 -11.91 10.52 -7.51
CA LYS A 54 -13.18 9.82 -7.77
C LYS A 54 -13.53 8.87 -6.64
N PRO A 55 -14.82 8.71 -6.29
CA PRO A 55 -15.24 7.78 -5.24
C PRO A 55 -15.10 6.33 -5.70
N VAL A 56 -14.51 5.47 -4.86
CA VAL A 56 -14.43 4.01 -5.05
C VAL A 56 -15.52 3.33 -4.23
N ASN A 57 -16.11 2.24 -4.74
CA ASN A 57 -17.11 1.49 -3.99
C ASN A 57 -16.49 0.82 -2.75
N LYS A 58 -16.98 1.22 -1.57
CA LYS A 58 -16.54 0.73 -0.26
C LYS A 58 -16.57 -0.80 -0.14
N TRP A 59 -17.59 -1.45 -0.69
CA TRP A 59 -17.75 -2.91 -0.60
C TRP A 59 -16.68 -3.66 -1.40
N ILE A 60 -16.37 -3.19 -2.61
CA ILE A 60 -15.34 -3.79 -3.46
C ILE A 60 -13.97 -3.64 -2.79
N PHE A 61 -13.71 -2.47 -2.20
CA PHE A 61 -12.47 -2.22 -1.47
C PHE A 61 -12.28 -3.20 -0.30
N TYR A 62 -13.29 -3.36 0.57
CA TYR A 62 -13.17 -4.25 1.73
C TYR A 62 -13.00 -5.73 1.35
N VAL A 63 -13.77 -6.20 0.36
CA VAL A 63 -13.69 -7.59 -0.10
C VAL A 63 -12.34 -7.87 -0.77
N ALA A 64 -11.90 -6.97 -1.65
CA ALA A 64 -10.60 -7.09 -2.30
C ALA A 64 -9.45 -7.04 -1.29
N TYR A 65 -9.54 -6.16 -0.28
CA TYR A 65 -8.53 -6.07 0.77
C TYR A 65 -8.44 -7.38 1.57
N ALA A 66 -9.58 -7.90 2.04
CA ALA A 66 -9.59 -9.13 2.83
C ALA A 66 -9.03 -10.33 2.07
N LEU A 67 -9.44 -10.51 0.80
CA LEU A 67 -9.03 -11.67 0.00
C LEU A 67 -7.60 -11.52 -0.53
N CYS A 68 -7.27 -10.39 -1.16
CA CYS A 68 -5.99 -10.24 -1.82
C CYS A 68 -4.84 -10.06 -0.81
N ILE A 69 -4.98 -9.14 0.15
CA ILE A 69 -3.92 -8.91 1.16
C ILE A 69 -3.84 -10.08 2.14
N GLY A 70 -4.99 -10.64 2.54
CA GLY A 70 -5.06 -11.78 3.45
C GLY A 70 -4.33 -13.02 2.92
N ILE A 71 -4.31 -13.25 1.61
CA ILE A 71 -3.61 -14.38 0.99
C ILE A 71 -2.18 -14.00 0.58
N ALA A 72 -1.97 -12.81 0.02
CA ALA A 72 -0.67 -12.41 -0.50
C ALA A 72 0.37 -12.20 0.62
N PHE A 73 -0.02 -11.58 1.73
CA PHE A 73 0.89 -11.28 2.82
C PHE A 73 1.52 -12.54 3.46
N PRO A 74 0.76 -13.56 3.90
CA PRO A 74 1.36 -14.78 4.44
C PRO A 74 2.19 -15.53 3.39
N SER A 75 1.76 -15.54 2.14
CA SER A 75 2.49 -16.19 1.04
C SER A 75 3.88 -15.59 0.83
N ILE A 76 4.00 -14.25 0.87
CA ILE A 76 5.28 -13.55 0.74
C ILE A 76 6.16 -13.82 1.97
N ASN A 77 5.60 -13.75 3.17
CA ASN A 77 6.37 -14.01 4.40
C ASN A 77 6.91 -15.45 4.42
N LEU A 78 6.12 -16.44 4.00
CA LEU A 78 6.57 -17.83 3.89
C LEU A 78 7.71 -17.98 2.87
N SER A 79 7.55 -17.36 1.69
CA SER A 79 8.56 -17.41 0.62
C SER A 79 9.87 -16.74 1.06
N MET A 80 9.79 -15.61 1.78
CA MET A 80 10.96 -14.91 2.30
C MET A 80 11.71 -15.74 3.34
N ASN A 81 11.00 -16.33 4.31
CA ASN A 81 11.62 -17.16 5.35
C ASN A 81 12.28 -18.43 4.78
N THR A 82 11.65 -19.06 3.78
CA THR A 82 12.21 -20.24 3.10
C THR A 82 13.46 -19.89 2.29
N LEU A 83 13.44 -18.76 1.57
CA LEU A 83 14.61 -18.26 0.84
C LEU A 83 15.77 -17.93 1.79
N TYR A 84 15.50 -17.20 2.88
CA TYR A 84 16.51 -16.85 3.90
C TYR A 84 17.20 -18.10 4.47
N SER A 85 16.41 -19.11 4.81
CA SER A 85 16.91 -20.39 5.34
C SER A 85 17.80 -21.13 4.33
N ARG A 86 17.48 -21.05 3.03
CA ARG A 86 18.26 -21.68 1.96
C ARG A 86 19.59 -20.98 1.68
N ILE A 87 19.63 -19.65 1.79
CA ILE A 87 20.83 -18.84 1.47
C ILE A 87 21.87 -18.91 2.58
N ILE A 88 21.45 -18.82 3.85
CA ILE A 88 22.38 -18.74 5.00
C ILE A 88 22.86 -20.13 5.45
N GLY A 89 22.00 -21.15 5.36
CA GLY A 89 22.24 -22.45 5.97
C GLY A 89 22.03 -22.47 7.49
N PRO A 90 22.28 -23.60 8.18
CA PRO A 90 21.92 -23.81 9.59
C PRO A 90 22.77 -23.01 10.59
N ARG A 91 23.81 -22.28 10.16
CA ARG A 91 24.73 -21.55 11.05
C ARG A 91 24.22 -20.13 11.26
N ARG A 92 23.86 -19.77 12.51
CA ARG A 92 23.39 -18.42 12.94
C ARG A 92 22.09 -17.92 12.31
N GLN A 93 21.19 -18.83 11.94
CA GLN A 93 19.91 -18.48 11.29
C GLN A 93 19.02 -17.56 12.15
N GLU A 94 18.96 -17.80 13.45
CA GLU A 94 18.13 -17.05 14.40
C GLU A 94 18.53 -15.57 14.53
N THR A 95 19.83 -15.25 14.50
CA THR A 95 20.30 -13.87 14.62
C THR A 95 19.94 -13.04 13.39
N LEU A 96 20.10 -13.60 12.18
CA LEU A 96 19.73 -12.90 10.95
C LEU A 96 18.22 -12.73 10.81
N GLN A 97 17.44 -13.72 11.25
CA GLN A 97 15.98 -13.60 11.28
C GLN A 97 15.53 -12.51 12.27
N GLY A 98 16.20 -12.38 13.42
CA GLY A 98 15.98 -11.29 14.38
C GLY A 98 16.27 -9.91 13.79
N ILE A 99 17.37 -9.75 13.05
CA ILE A 99 17.70 -8.49 12.36
C ILE A 99 16.63 -8.14 11.32
N GLN A 100 16.21 -9.12 10.51
CA GLN A 100 15.16 -8.92 9.51
C GLN A 100 13.83 -8.48 10.16
N GLN A 101 13.49 -9.07 11.31
CA GLN A 101 12.28 -8.71 12.06
C GLN A 101 12.36 -7.30 12.67
N MET A 102 13.56 -6.86 13.08
CA MET A 102 13.78 -5.49 13.55
C MET A 102 13.51 -4.48 12.44
N PHE A 103 14.07 -4.70 11.25
CA PHE A 103 13.80 -3.85 10.08
C PHE A 103 12.32 -3.90 9.66
N GLY A 104 11.69 -5.08 9.71
CA GLY A 104 10.26 -5.23 9.44
C GLY A 104 9.39 -4.40 10.40
N SER A 105 9.75 -4.39 11.68
CA SER A 105 9.06 -3.60 12.71
C SER A 105 9.28 -2.10 12.52
N ALA A 106 10.51 -1.68 12.22
CA ALA A 106 10.83 -0.28 11.92
C ALA A 106 10.05 0.21 10.70
N ALA A 107 9.99 -0.58 9.62
CA ALA A 107 9.22 -0.25 8.43
C ALA A 107 7.72 -0.10 8.72
N ARG A 108 7.15 -0.95 9.59
CA ARG A 108 5.73 -0.85 10.00
C ARG A 108 5.44 0.38 10.86
N PHE A 109 6.43 0.88 11.60
CA PHE A 109 6.32 2.13 12.34
C PHE A 109 6.42 3.34 11.41
N THR A 110 7.42 3.36 10.52
CA THR A 110 7.67 4.50 9.63
C THR A 110 6.66 4.60 8.49
N GLY A 111 6.10 3.48 8.02
CA GLY A 111 5.17 3.42 6.89
C GLY A 111 3.94 4.33 7.07
N PRO A 112 3.15 4.17 8.15
CA PRO A 112 1.98 5.01 8.41
C PRO A 112 2.32 6.50 8.57
N LEU A 113 3.46 6.82 9.18
CA LEU A 113 3.90 8.22 9.34
C LEU A 113 4.17 8.87 7.97
N MET A 114 4.88 8.16 7.10
CA MET A 114 5.19 8.66 5.75
C MET A 114 3.91 8.79 4.90
N ILE A 115 3.08 7.75 4.88
CA ILE A 115 1.83 7.73 4.10
C ILE A 115 0.85 8.81 4.59
N SER A 116 0.75 9.03 5.90
CA SER A 116 -0.12 10.07 6.47
C SER A 116 0.26 11.47 5.98
N ASN A 117 1.57 11.78 5.94
CA ASN A 117 2.05 13.06 5.42
C ASN A 117 1.78 13.19 3.92
N ILE A 118 2.05 12.14 3.13
CA ILE A 118 1.79 12.15 1.68
C ILE A 118 0.30 12.34 1.40
N TYR A 119 -0.55 11.64 2.14
CA TYR A 119 -2.00 11.74 2.01
C TYR A 119 -2.50 13.15 2.33
N HIS A 120 -1.91 13.83 3.31
CA HIS A 120 -2.28 15.21 3.65
C HIS A 120 -2.05 16.17 2.48
N PHE A 121 -0.89 16.10 1.82
CA PHE A 121 -0.50 17.05 0.77
C PHE A 121 -0.97 16.67 -0.64
N TYR A 122 -0.86 15.38 -1.00
CA TYR A 122 -1.03 14.92 -2.38
C TYR A 122 -2.28 14.04 -2.58
N GLY A 123 -2.95 13.67 -1.49
CA GLY A 123 -4.15 12.85 -1.53
C GLY A 123 -3.92 11.37 -1.88
N PRO A 124 -5.00 10.61 -2.05
CA PRO A 124 -4.97 9.16 -2.21
C PRO A 124 -4.37 8.68 -3.54
N THR A 125 -4.49 9.45 -4.62
CA THR A 125 -4.05 9.03 -5.96
C THR A 125 -2.53 8.89 -6.02
N VAL A 126 -1.81 9.85 -5.43
CA VAL A 126 -0.34 9.84 -5.42
C VAL A 126 0.18 8.74 -4.49
N SER A 127 -0.47 8.53 -3.33
CA SER A 127 -0.12 7.41 -2.44
C SER A 127 -0.19 6.06 -3.16
N TRP A 128 -1.25 5.82 -3.95
CA TRP A 128 -1.37 4.61 -4.75
C TRP A 128 -0.33 4.49 -5.87
N GLN A 129 0.06 5.60 -6.50
CA GLN A 129 1.08 5.61 -7.56
C GLN A 129 2.48 5.28 -7.03
N ILE A 130 2.82 5.77 -5.82
CA ILE A 130 4.10 5.45 -5.17
C ILE A 130 4.23 3.95 -4.92
N GLU A 131 3.15 3.29 -4.47
CA GLU A 131 3.16 1.84 -4.27
C GLU A 131 3.35 1.09 -5.60
N PHE A 132 2.72 1.56 -6.68
CA PHE A 132 2.86 0.99 -8.02
C PHE A 132 4.30 1.09 -8.57
N ILE A 133 5.04 2.12 -8.20
CA ILE A 133 6.45 2.34 -8.61
C ILE A 133 7.42 1.57 -7.70
N ALA A 134 7.13 1.47 -6.40
CA ALA A 134 7.98 0.77 -5.45
C ALA A 134 7.99 -0.76 -5.66
N PHE A 135 6.86 -1.34 -6.08
CA PHE A 135 6.74 -2.78 -6.34
C PHE A 135 7.67 -3.34 -7.45
N PRO A 136 7.79 -2.71 -8.63
CA PRO A 136 8.74 -3.14 -9.66
C PRO A 136 10.19 -2.82 -9.28
N ALA A 137 10.46 -1.72 -8.57
CA ALA A 137 11.82 -1.31 -8.23
C ALA A 137 12.54 -2.29 -7.29
N LYS A 138 11.81 -2.88 -6.32
CA LYS A 138 12.40 -3.87 -5.40
C LYS A 138 12.74 -5.20 -6.08
N ASN A 139 12.11 -5.56 -7.19
CA ASN A 139 12.35 -6.84 -7.84
C ASN A 139 13.32 -6.73 -9.02
N VAL A 140 13.35 -5.61 -9.75
CA VAL A 140 14.17 -5.54 -10.98
C VAL A 140 15.66 -5.42 -10.66
N LYS A 141 16.06 -4.60 -9.68
CA LYS A 141 17.48 -4.33 -9.41
C LYS A 141 18.20 -5.53 -8.77
N GLU A 142 17.61 -6.15 -7.74
CA GLU A 142 18.19 -7.33 -7.09
C GLU A 142 18.15 -8.58 -7.99
N PHE A 143 17.10 -8.73 -8.82
CA PHE A 143 17.04 -9.82 -9.81
C PHE A 143 18.06 -9.64 -10.94
N PHE A 144 18.29 -8.41 -11.43
CA PHE A 144 19.33 -8.13 -12.43
C PHE A 144 20.74 -8.31 -11.87
N GLU A 145 21.02 -7.85 -10.65
CA GLU A 145 22.34 -8.05 -10.02
C GLU A 145 22.61 -9.53 -9.75
N TRP A 146 21.59 -10.35 -9.42
CA TRP A 146 21.75 -11.79 -9.26
C TRP A 146 21.88 -12.55 -10.60
N GLN A 147 21.24 -12.07 -11.67
CA GLN A 147 21.33 -12.70 -13.00
C GLN A 147 22.63 -12.37 -13.75
N PHE A 148 23.16 -11.16 -13.64
CA PHE A 148 24.34 -10.73 -14.38
C PHE A 148 25.66 -10.87 -13.63
N ASN A 149 25.65 -11.17 -12.32
CA ASN A 149 26.88 -11.34 -11.54
C ASN A 149 27.23 -12.82 -11.29
N LYS A 150 26.61 -13.74 -12.04
CA LYS A 150 26.94 -15.17 -12.03
C LYS A 150 27.35 -15.74 -13.40
N TYR A 151 27.65 -14.85 -14.35
CA TYR A 151 28.40 -15.14 -15.58
C TYR A 151 29.39 -14.00 -15.83
#